data_AF-A0A659XXT1-F1
#
_entry.id   AF-A0A659XXT1-F1
#
_cell.length_a   1.000
_cell.length_b   1.000
_cell.length_c   1.000
_cell.angle_alpha   90.00
_cell.angle_beta   90.00
_cell.angle_gamma   90.00
#
_symmetry.space_group_name_H-M   'P 1'
#
loop_
_entity.id
_entity.type
_entity.pdbx_description
1 polymer ?
#
loop_
_entity_poly.entity_id
_entity_poly.type
_entity_poly.pdbx_seq_one_letter_code
_entity_poly.pdbx_strand_id
1 'polypeptide(L)' 'DSLPRFREVWGPLARRAADKGVRIAFENCAMDGNWASGDWNIAHNPDAWELMFNELPDDNLGLEWEPCHQLVYLIDP' A
#
# COMPACT_ATOMS: atom_id res chain seq x y z
N ASP A 1 0.14 -4.60 13.80
CA ASP A 1 1.16 -5.64 13.60
C ASP A 1 1.73 -5.71 12.18
N SER A 2 0.99 -5.36 11.14
CA SER A 2 1.47 -5.47 9.75
C SER A 2 2.52 -4.42 9.35
N LEU A 3 2.47 -3.19 9.88
CA LEU A 3 3.39 -2.10 9.47
C LEU A 3 4.88 -2.38 9.74
N PRO A 4 5.30 -2.91 10.91
CA PRO A 4 6.70 -3.30 11.11
C PRO A 4 7.20 -4.31 10.08
N ARG A 5 6.35 -5.30 9.72
CA ARG A 5 6.70 -6.31 8.71
C ARG A 5 6.74 -5.70 7.31
N PHE A 6 5.82 -4.79 7.01
CA PHE A 6 5.82 -4.01 5.78
C PHE A 6 7.14 -3.25 5.62
N ARG A 7 7.59 -2.52 6.66
CA ARG A 7 8.89 -1.82 6.66
C ARG A 7 10.06 -2.77 6.44
N GLU A 8 10.09 -3.89 7.16
CA GLU A 8 11.18 -4.87 7.09
C GLU A 8 11.35 -5.43 5.67
N VAL A 9 10.23 -5.75 5.01
CA VAL A 9 10.24 -6.37 3.67
C VAL A 9 10.40 -5.31 2.58
N TRP A 10 9.59 -4.25 2.61
CA TRP A 10 9.53 -3.29 1.52
C TRP A 10 10.59 -2.20 1.60
N GLY A 11 11.14 -1.88 2.77
CA GLY A 11 12.20 -0.88 2.90
C GLY A 11 13.47 -1.21 2.08
N PRO A 12 14.02 -2.44 2.18
CA PRO A 12 15.13 -2.86 1.31
C PRO A 12 14.77 -2.89 -0.18
N LEU A 13 13.52 -3.24 -0.52
CA LEU A 13 13.05 -3.29 -1.91
C LEU A 13 12.88 -1.87 -2.49
N ALA A 14 12.35 -0.93 -1.72
CA ALA A 14 12.21 0.47 -2.07
C ALA A 14 13.57 1.07 -2.44
N ARG A 15 14.58 0.89 -1.57
CA ARG A 15 15.97 1.31 -1.83
C ARG A 15 16.54 0.69 -3.10
N ARG A 16 16.41 -0.64 -3.25
CA ARG A 16 16.91 -1.35 -4.44
C ARG A 16 16.24 -0.89 -5.73
N ALA A 17 14.94 -0.57 -5.68
CA ALA A 17 14.20 -0.06 -6.82
C ALA A 17 14.65 1.37 -7.15
N ALA A 18 14.84 2.22 -6.14
CA ALA A 18 15.35 3.58 -6.31
C ALA A 18 16.75 3.60 -6.96
N ASP A 19 17.67 2.74 -6.51
CA ASP A 19 19.01 2.58 -7.10
C ASP A 19 18.98 2.24 -8.60
N LYS A 20 17.85 1.71 -9.08
CA LYS A 20 17.64 1.30 -10.47
C LYS A 20 16.70 2.23 -11.24
N GLY A 21 16.23 3.33 -10.64
CA GLY A 21 15.23 4.22 -11.23
C GLY A 21 13.86 3.55 -11.43
N VAL A 22 13.54 2.51 -10.66
CA VAL A 22 12.27 1.78 -10.72
C VAL A 22 11.34 2.27 -9.61
N ARG A 23 10.05 2.40 -9.95
CA ARG A 23 8.97 2.66 -9.00
C ARG A 23 8.24 1.37 -8.68
N ILE A 24 7.83 1.22 -7.42
CA ILE A 24 6.97 0.12 -6.95
C ILE A 24 5.59 0.70 -6.68
N ALA A 25 4.58 0.03 -7.21
CA ALA A 25 3.18 0.38 -7.03
C ALA A 25 2.47 -0.77 -6.32
N PHE A 26 1.73 -0.45 -5.26
CA PHE A 26 0.88 -1.40 -4.54
C PHE A 26 -0.52 -1.37 -5.13
N GLU A 27 -0.99 -2.52 -5.58
CA GLU A 27 -2.38 -2.72 -6.00
C GLU A 27 -3.32 -2.40 -4.82
N ASN A 28 -4.43 -1.70 -5.07
CA ASN A 28 -5.29 -1.14 -4.01
C ASN A 28 -6.62 -1.89 -3.77
N CYS A 29 -6.77 -3.12 -4.26
CA CYS A 29 -7.92 -3.96 -3.94
C CYS A 29 -7.81 -4.50 -2.52
N ALA A 30 -8.91 -4.40 -1.78
CA ALA A 30 -8.96 -4.93 -0.44
C ALA A 30 -8.99 -6.47 -0.37
N MET A 31 -9.31 -7.15 -1.48
CA MET A 31 -9.41 -8.61 -1.55
C MET A 31 -10.28 -9.17 -0.40
N ASP A 32 -11.47 -8.57 -0.22
CA ASP A 32 -12.43 -8.82 0.86
C ASP A 32 -11.94 -8.53 2.30
N GLY A 33 -10.77 -7.89 2.44
CA GLY A 33 -10.19 -7.46 3.70
C GLY A 33 -10.79 -6.16 4.27
N ASN A 34 -10.54 -5.92 5.55
CA ASN A 34 -10.86 -4.70 6.29
C ASN A 34 -9.96 -4.59 7.54
N TRP A 35 -10.19 -3.56 8.37
CA TRP A 35 -9.41 -3.30 9.59
C TRP A 35 -9.46 -4.39 10.66
N ALA A 36 -10.54 -5.18 10.71
CA ALA A 36 -10.73 -6.25 11.69
C ALA A 36 -10.28 -7.62 11.15
N SER A 37 -10.29 -7.82 9.84
CA SER A 37 -9.99 -9.11 9.20
C SER A 37 -9.45 -8.92 7.79
N GLY A 38 -8.44 -9.68 7.40
CA GLY A 38 -7.90 -9.68 6.04
C GLY A 38 -6.44 -10.14 6.04
N ASP A 39 -6.07 -10.97 5.07
CA ASP A 39 -4.75 -11.63 5.05
C ASP A 39 -3.84 -11.17 3.90
N TRP A 40 -4.37 -10.35 2.97
CA TRP A 40 -3.78 -10.23 1.63
C TRP A 40 -3.17 -8.88 1.33
N ASN A 41 -3.85 -7.78 1.66
CA ASN A 41 -3.45 -6.46 1.23
C ASN A 41 -3.73 -5.41 2.31
N ILE A 42 -2.73 -4.58 2.59
CA ILE A 42 -2.88 -3.41 3.47
C ILE A 42 -3.19 -2.13 2.69
N ALA A 43 -2.99 -2.10 1.37
CA ALA A 43 -3.21 -0.93 0.53
C ALA A 43 -4.68 -0.72 0.14
N HIS A 44 -5.61 -0.97 1.05
CA HIS A 44 -7.03 -1.15 0.70
C HIS A 44 -7.91 0.10 0.84
N ASN A 45 -7.48 1.13 1.57
CA ASN A 45 -8.23 2.37 1.76
C ASN A 45 -7.31 3.57 2.10
N PRO A 46 -7.82 4.82 2.05
CA PRO A 46 -7.02 6.03 2.28
C PRO A 46 -6.23 6.06 3.59
N ASP A 47 -6.90 5.73 4.70
CA ASP A 47 -6.26 5.71 6.02
C ASP A 47 -5.09 4.70 6.07
N ALA A 48 -5.22 3.54 5.43
CA ALA A 48 -4.15 2.55 5.35
C ALA A 48 -3.00 3.01 4.44
N TRP A 49 -3.30 3.72 3.34
CA TRP A 49 -2.27 4.31 2.48
C TRP A 49 -1.43 5.35 3.24
N GLU A 50 -2.07 6.22 4.03
CA GLU A 50 -1.35 7.18 4.87
C GLU A 50 -0.41 6.46 5.84
N LEU A 51 -0.88 5.40 6.51
CA LEU A 51 -0.02 4.60 7.40
C LEU A 51 1.16 3.96 6.66
N MET A 52 0.91 3.38 5.47
CA MET A 52 1.95 2.77 4.64
C MET A 52 3.03 3.78 4.23
N PHE A 53 2.61 4.91 3.65
CA PHE A 53 3.52 5.93 3.14
C PHE A 53 4.22 6.71 4.26
N ASN A 54 3.63 6.82 5.44
CA ASN A 54 4.32 7.34 6.62
C ASN A 54 5.39 6.36 7.16
N GLU A 55 5.14 5.05 7.07
CA GLU A 55 6.08 4.03 7.53
C GLU A 55 7.31 3.92 6.60
N LEU A 56 7.08 4.03 5.29
CA LEU A 56 8.11 4.08 4.23
C LEU A 56 7.89 5.31 3.32
N PRO A 57 8.49 6.47 3.67
CA PRO A 57 8.31 7.71 2.92
C PRO A 57 9.24 7.81 1.69
N ASP A 58 9.56 6.68 1.06
CA ASP A 58 10.38 6.63 -0.13
C ASP A 58 9.58 7.10 -1.37
N ASP A 59 10.03 8.16 -2.05
CA ASP A 59 9.33 8.79 -3.20
C ASP A 59 9.06 7.86 -4.40
N ASN A 60 9.70 6.68 -4.43
CA ASN A 60 9.51 5.68 -5.49
C ASN A 60 8.48 4.59 -5.14
N LEU A 61 7.76 4.75 -4.03
CA LEU A 61 6.60 3.93 -3.68
C LEU A 61 5.30 4.67 -4.00
N GLY A 62 4.29 3.94 -4.47
CA GLY A 62 2.98 4.50 -4.78
C GLY A 62 1.89 3.43 -4.88
N LEU A 63 0.73 3.81 -5.41
CA LEU A 63 -0.38 2.89 -5.68
C LEU A 63 -0.46 2.57 -7.17
N GLU A 64 -0.82 1.33 -7.48
CA GLU A 64 -1.48 1.00 -8.73
C GLU A 64 -2.95 1.34 -8.47
N TRP A 65 -3.37 2.49 -8.99
CA TRP A 65 -4.62 3.10 -8.59
C TRP A 65 -5.76 2.60 -9.46
N GLU A 66 -6.66 1.85 -8.85
CA GLU A 66 -7.95 1.48 -9.42
C GLU A 66 -9.09 2.09 -8.57
N PRO A 67 -9.93 2.98 -9.15
CA PRO A 67 -10.96 3.70 -8.41
C PRO A 67 -12.22 2.88 -8.07
N CYS A 68 -12.58 1.87 -8.87
CA CYS A 68 -13.72 0.98 -8.57
C CYS A 68 -13.55 0.22 -7.24
N HIS A 69 -12.32 -0.09 -6.82
CA HIS A 69 -12.06 -0.69 -5.50
C HIS A 69 -12.56 0.22 -4.37
N GLN A 70 -12.46 1.54 -4.52
CA GLN A 70 -12.94 2.50 -3.52
C GLN A 70 -14.46 2.71 -3.58
N LEU A 71 -15.04 2.64 -4.78
CA LEU A 71 -16.49 2.69 -4.95
C LEU A 71 -17.20 1.54 -4.20
N VAL A 72 -16.60 0.34 -4.15
CA VAL A 72 -17.13 -0.79 -3.36
C VAL A 72 -17.21 -0.46 -1.87
N TYR A 73 -16.29 0.37 -1.36
CA TYR A 73 -16.30 0.87 0.02
C TYR A 73 -17.10 2.15 0.22
N LEU A 74 -17.83 2.62 -0.79
CA LEU A 74 -18.59 3.88 -0.77
C LEU A 74 -17.69 5.10 -0.48
N ILE A 75 -16.44 5.04 -0.92
CA ILE A 75 -15.45 6.12 -0.85
C ILE A 75 -15.47 6.87 -2.19
N ASP A 76 -15.39 8.20 -2.14
CA ASP A 76 -15.24 9.05 -3.31
C ASP A 76 -13.77 8.97 -3.81
N PRO A 77 -13.52 8.42 -5.01
CA PRO A 77 -12.18 8.17 -5.52
C PRO A 77 -11.45 9.41 -6.05
#